data_AF-A0A0D2WJP8-F1
#
_entry.id   AF-A0A0D2WJP8-F1
#
_cell.length_a   1.000
_cell.length_b   1.000
_cell.length_c   1.000
_cell.angle_alpha   90.00
_cell.angle_beta   90.00
_cell.angle_gamma   90.00
#
_symmetry.space_group_name_H-M   'P 1'
#
loop_
_entity.id
_entity.type
_entity.pdbx_description
1 polymer ?
#
loop_
_entity_poly.entity_id
_entity_poly.type
_entity_poly.pdbx_seq_one_letter_code
_entity_poly.pdbx_strand_id
1 'polypeptide(L)'
;MTSLFKRVVDTVPSIDYHGQKLAEDLFTWILSGSAVIAFAVGWMLQDFMMTLYLSAAAAAFCVLLVVPPWPFYRRHPVTFLPPLKGGDHGAAEGLATTTPLASSAPSSQPAEGAKHK
;
A
#
# COMPACT_ATOMS: atom_id res chain seq x y z
N MET A 1 17.39 30.49 -3.93
CA MET A 1 17.63 29.07 -4.28
C MET A 1 16.44 28.15 -3.94
N THR A 2 15.67 28.41 -2.89
CA THR A 2 14.55 27.54 -2.46
C THR A 2 13.32 27.54 -3.39
N SER A 3 13.15 28.57 -4.24
CA SER A 3 11.94 28.74 -5.07
C SER A 3 11.89 27.82 -6.30
N LEU A 4 13.04 27.42 -6.86
CA LEU A 4 13.09 26.51 -8.01
C LEU A 4 12.86 25.05 -7.57
N PHE A 5 13.45 24.66 -6.44
CA PHE A 5 13.24 23.33 -5.87
C PHE A 5 11.78 23.11 -5.51
N LYS A 6 11.14 24.11 -4.89
CA LYS A 6 9.72 24.05 -4.56
C LYS A 6 8.84 23.89 -5.80
N ARG A 7 9.13 24.62 -6.89
CA ARG A 7 8.42 24.47 -8.18
C ARG A 7 8.58 23.08 -8.79
N VAL A 8 9.79 22.50 -8.72
CA VAL A 8 10.04 21.14 -9.22
C VAL A 8 9.26 20.12 -8.39
N VAL A 9 9.35 20.21 -7.06
CA VAL A 9 8.65 19.31 -6.13
C VAL A 9 7.13 19.44 -6.25
N ASP A 10 6.59 20.65 -6.36
CA ASP A 10 5.15 20.90 -6.50
C ASP A 10 4.61 20.43 -7.87
N THR A 11 5.48 20.29 -8.89
CA THR A 11 5.12 19.72 -10.20
C THR A 11 5.03 18.19 -10.14
N VAL A 12 5.65 17.55 -9.14
CA VAL A 12 5.59 16.11 -8.96
C VAL A 12 4.23 15.72 -8.36
N PRO A 13 3.35 15.04 -9.12
CA PRO A 13 2.11 14.56 -8.56
C PRO A 13 2.41 13.47 -7.52
N SER A 14 1.56 13.34 -6.52
CA SER A 14 1.65 12.25 -5.53
C SER A 14 1.80 10.90 -6.23
N ILE A 15 2.81 10.12 -5.82
CA ILE A 15 3.06 8.77 -6.35
C ILE A 15 2.00 7.81 -5.81
N ASP A 16 1.53 6.93 -6.67
CA ASP A 16 0.58 5.88 -6.30
C ASP A 16 1.28 4.69 -5.63
N TYR A 17 0.58 3.91 -4.80
CA TYR A 17 1.12 2.72 -4.13
C TYR A 17 1.68 1.70 -5.14
N HIS A 18 0.97 1.48 -6.25
CA HIS A 18 1.47 0.61 -7.32
C HIS A 18 2.74 1.17 -7.98
N GLY A 19 2.81 2.48 -8.15
CA GLY A 19 3.99 3.16 -8.70
C GLY A 19 5.21 3.03 -7.79
N GLN A 20 5.01 3.21 -6.48
CA GLN A 20 6.05 3.04 -5.47
C GLN A 20 6.58 1.61 -5.47
N LYS A 21 5.68 0.61 -5.44
CA LYS A 21 6.08 -0.80 -5.45
C LYS A 21 6.89 -1.15 -6.70
N LEU A 22 6.46 -0.64 -7.85
CA LEU A 22 7.16 -0.88 -9.10
C LEU A 22 8.53 -0.18 -9.14
N ALA A 23 8.65 1.02 -8.57
CA ALA A 23 9.93 1.71 -8.41
C ALA A 23 10.91 0.91 -7.53
N GLU A 24 10.43 0.34 -6.43
CA GLU A 24 11.21 -0.55 -5.56
C GLU A 24 11.66 -1.81 -6.30
N ASP A 25 10.75 -2.48 -7.01
CA ASP A 25 11.08 -3.69 -7.75
C ASP A 25 12.14 -3.38 -8.83
N LEU A 26 11.97 -2.31 -9.63
CA LEU A 26 12.97 -1.89 -10.62
C LEU A 26 14.34 -1.64 -9.99
N PHE A 27 14.38 -0.91 -8.87
CA PHE A 27 15.62 -0.65 -8.14
C PHE A 27 16.32 -1.97 -7.77
N THR A 28 15.58 -2.90 -7.17
CA THR A 28 16.12 -4.21 -6.78
C THR A 28 16.60 -5.02 -7.97
N TRP A 29 15.81 -5.14 -9.04
CA TRP A 29 16.17 -5.92 -10.24
C TRP A 29 17.39 -5.33 -10.95
N ILE A 30 17.46 -4.01 -11.13
CA ILE A 30 18.56 -3.35 -11.83
C ILE A 30 19.86 -3.48 -11.04
N LEU A 31 19.85 -3.17 -9.74
CA LEU A 31 21.06 -3.22 -8.92
C LEU A 31 21.52 -4.64 -8.65
N SER A 32 20.61 -5.57 -8.33
CA SER A 32 21.01 -6.97 -8.12
C SER A 32 21.54 -7.61 -9.40
N GLY A 33 20.84 -7.45 -10.52
CA GLY A 33 21.27 -8.01 -11.80
C GLY A 33 22.61 -7.42 -12.27
N SER A 34 22.76 -6.10 -12.17
CA SER A 34 24.02 -5.44 -12.52
C SER A 34 25.17 -5.81 -11.59
N ALA A 35 24.95 -6.01 -10.30
CA ALA A 35 25.98 -6.43 -9.35
C ALA A 35 26.53 -7.82 -9.71
N VAL A 36 25.67 -8.77 -10.07
CA VAL A 36 26.10 -10.11 -10.52
C VAL A 36 26.93 -10.01 -11.82
N ILE A 37 26.47 -9.21 -12.78
CA ILE A 37 27.18 -9.01 -14.06
C ILE A 37 28.53 -8.32 -13.84
N ALA A 38 28.56 -7.24 -13.05
CA ALA A 38 29.77 -6.50 -12.74
C ALA A 38 30.80 -7.39 -12.04
N PHE A 39 30.35 -8.21 -11.08
CA PHE A 39 31.20 -9.16 -10.40
C PHE A 39 31.75 -10.24 -11.34
N ALA A 40 30.89 -10.82 -12.20
CA ALA A 40 31.32 -11.83 -13.16
C ALA A 40 32.36 -11.28 -14.15
N VAL A 41 32.11 -10.10 -14.73
CA VAL A 41 33.04 -9.44 -15.65
C VAL A 41 34.36 -9.11 -14.95
N GLY A 42 34.30 -8.50 -13.76
CA GLY A 42 35.48 -8.19 -12.97
C GLY A 42 36.30 -9.42 -12.61
N TRP A 43 35.63 -10.53 -12.30
CA TRP A 43 36.29 -11.81 -12.03
C TRP A 43 36.97 -12.37 -13.28
N MET A 44 36.32 -12.35 -14.45
CA MET A 44 36.91 -12.86 -15.68
C MET A 44 38.10 -12.03 -16.16
N LEU A 45 38.04 -10.70 -15.98
CA LEU A 45 39.11 -9.78 -16.39
C LEU A 45 40.18 -9.61 -15.29
N GLN A 46 39.95 -10.11 -14.08
CA GLN A 46 40.79 -9.88 -12.89
C GLN A 46 41.07 -8.38 -12.63
N ASP A 47 40.13 -7.52 -13.00
CA ASP A 47 40.24 -6.07 -12.88
C ASP A 47 39.13 -5.51 -12.00
N PHE A 48 39.52 -5.00 -10.83
CA PHE A 48 38.59 -4.41 -9.86
C PHE A 48 38.02 -3.07 -10.33
N MET A 49 38.76 -2.28 -11.12
CA MET A 49 38.28 -1.00 -11.63
C MET A 49 37.13 -1.20 -12.61
N MET A 50 37.18 -2.25 -13.43
CA MET A 50 36.09 -2.59 -14.35
C MET A 50 34.78 -2.90 -13.60
N THR A 51 34.85 -3.64 -12.50
CA THR A 51 33.71 -3.89 -11.61
C THR A 51 33.12 -2.59 -11.08
N LEU A 52 33.98 -1.66 -10.63
CA LEU A 52 33.56 -0.37 -10.09
C LEU A 52 32.88 0.50 -11.17
N TYR A 53 33.45 0.56 -12.37
CA TYR A 53 32.85 1.32 -13.48
C TYR A 53 31.48 0.77 -13.88
N LEU A 54 31.34 -0.55 -14.00
CA LEU A 54 30.04 -1.17 -14.28
C LEU A 54 29.03 -0.88 -13.17
N SER A 55 29.45 -1.02 -11.90
CA SER A 55 28.58 -0.76 -10.75
C SER A 55 28.14 0.70 -10.68
N ALA A 56 29.06 1.63 -10.95
CA ALA A 56 28.77 3.07 -10.98
C ALA A 56 27.84 3.43 -12.15
N ALA A 57 28.07 2.86 -13.34
CA ALA A 57 27.19 3.05 -14.50
C ALA A 57 25.77 2.52 -14.22
N ALA A 58 25.65 1.34 -13.61
CA ALA A 58 24.36 0.75 -13.24
C ALA A 58 23.63 1.59 -12.18
N ALA A 59 24.35 2.10 -11.18
CA ALA A 59 23.78 3.00 -10.17
C ALA A 59 23.26 4.30 -10.80
N ALA A 60 24.05 4.92 -11.70
CA ALA A 60 23.63 6.13 -12.40
C ALA A 60 22.39 5.89 -13.29
N PHE A 61 22.36 4.76 -13.99
CA PHE A 61 21.20 4.34 -14.78
C PHE A 61 19.96 4.11 -13.91
N CYS A 62 20.13 3.45 -12.76
CA CYS A 62 19.03 3.22 -11.82
C CYS A 62 18.49 4.54 -11.26
N VAL A 63 19.36 5.48 -10.90
CA VAL A 63 18.94 6.82 -10.45
C VAL A 63 18.10 7.50 -11.53
N LEU A 64 18.54 7.44 -12.78
CA LEU A 64 17.80 8.05 -13.89
C LEU A 64 16.44 7.38 -14.14
N LEU A 65 16.32 6.06 -13.95
CA LEU A 65 15.05 5.36 -14.14
C LEU A 65 14.09 5.45 -12.95
N VAL A 66 14.59 5.41 -11.72
CA VAL A 66 13.74 5.26 -10.52
C VAL A 66 13.41 6.61 -9.88
N VAL A 67 14.32 7.58 -9.91
CA VAL A 67 14.15 8.86 -9.19
C VAL A 67 13.15 9.81 -9.85
N PRO A 68 13.10 9.96 -11.18
CA PRO A 68 12.11 10.82 -11.79
C PRO A 68 10.70 10.20 -11.67
N PRO A 69 9.67 11.00 -11.36
CA PRO A 69 8.29 10.55 -11.28
C PRO A 69 7.68 10.35 -12.68
N TRP A 70 8.16 9.33 -13.39
CA TRP A 70 7.72 9.01 -14.74
C TRP A 70 6.20 8.77 -14.79
N PRO A 71 5.52 9.19 -15.88
CA PRO A 71 4.07 9.05 -16.01
C PRO A 71 3.58 7.60 -15.95
N PHE A 72 4.45 6.61 -16.17
CA PHE A 72 4.07 5.20 -16.08
C PHE A 72 3.84 4.72 -14.63
N TYR A 73 4.45 5.36 -13.63
CA TYR A 73 4.22 5.04 -12.21
C TYR A 73 2.83 5.47 -11.72
N ARG A 74 2.05 6.20 -12.54
CA ARG A 74 0.77 6.82 -12.15
C ARG A 74 -0.45 6.27 -12.90
N ARG A 75 -0.39 5.01 -13.34
CA ARG A 75 -1.47 4.41 -14.16
C ARG A 75 -2.70 3.95 -13.38
N HIS A 76 -2.65 3.86 -12.05
CA HIS A 76 -3.70 3.25 -11.25
C HIS A 76 -4.22 4.18 -10.15
N PRO A 77 -5.07 5.18 -10.45
CA PRO A 77 -5.53 6.13 -9.45
C PRO A 77 -6.27 5.44 -8.30
N VAL A 78 -5.71 5.51 -7.09
CA VAL A 78 -6.36 5.02 -5.87
C VAL A 78 -7.56 5.90 -5.52
N THR A 79 -8.75 5.31 -5.50
CA THR A 79 -9.98 5.96 -5.03
C THR A 79 -10.08 5.81 -3.52
N PHE A 80 -9.80 6.89 -2.78
CA PHE A 80 -10.01 6.89 -1.34
C PHE A 80 -11.51 6.88 -1.02
N LEU A 81 -11.92 6.01 -0.10
CA LEU A 81 -13.25 6.11 0.49
C LEU A 81 -13.36 7.41 1.30
N PRO A 82 -14.56 8.02 1.37
CA PRO A 82 -14.77 9.18 2.22
C PRO A 82 -14.40 8.83 3.67
N PRO A 83 -13.72 9.72 4.39
CA PRO A 83 -13.40 9.50 5.79
C PRO A 83 -14.70 9.20 6.54
N LEU A 84 -14.71 8.10 7.29
CA LEU A 84 -15.78 7.82 8.25
C LEU A 84 -15.87 9.06 9.15
N LYS A 85 -16.99 9.78 9.04
CA LYS A 85 -17.28 10.91 9.91
C LYS A 85 -17.12 10.38 11.33
N GLY A 86 -16.15 10.95 12.05
CA GLY A 86 -15.74 10.47 13.37
C GLY A 86 -16.98 10.16 14.18
N GLY A 87 -17.01 8.95 14.75
CA GLY A 87 -18.07 8.55 15.64
C GLY A 87 -18.27 9.67 16.65
N ASP A 88 -19.43 10.32 16.55
CA ASP A 88 -20.05 10.97 17.67
C ASP A 88 -20.00 9.95 18.81
N HIS A 89 -19.12 10.15 19.79
CA HIS A 89 -19.21 9.49 21.10
C HIS A 89 -20.44 10.05 21.82
N GLY A 90 -21.62 9.84 21.22
CA GLY A 90 -22.89 10.46 21.57
C GLY A 90 -24.10 9.71 21.03
N ALA A 91 -23.98 8.42 20.74
CA ALA A 91 -25.12 7.59 20.31
C ALA A 91 -25.14 6.20 21.00
N ALA A 92 -24.64 6.12 22.24
CA ALA A 92 -24.91 4.99 23.15
C ALA A 92 -26.13 5.26 24.08
N GLU A 93 -26.88 6.34 23.87
CA GLU A 93 -28.15 6.60 24.54
C GLU A 93 -29.24 6.74 23.47
N GLY A 94 -29.94 5.64 23.18
CA GLY A 94 -31.07 5.66 22.27
C GLY A 94 -31.61 4.30 21.88
N LEU A 95 -30.82 3.24 21.94
CA LEU A 95 -31.28 1.88 21.61
C LEU A 95 -31.69 1.07 22.86
N ALA A 96 -32.38 1.74 23.78
CA ALA A 96 -33.12 1.11 24.86
C ALA A 96 -34.62 1.40 24.68
N THR A 97 -35.21 0.98 23.56
CA THR A 97 -36.65 0.78 23.43
C THR A 97 -36.92 -0.23 22.33
N THR A 98 -37.20 -1.45 22.77
CA THR A 98 -38.11 -2.42 22.18
C THR A 98 -37.90 -2.81 20.71
N THR A 99 -37.30 -3.97 20.49
CA THR A 99 -37.76 -4.86 19.43
C THR A 99 -37.97 -6.25 20.03
N PRO A 100 -39.24 -6.69 20.20
CA PRO A 100 -39.54 -8.07 20.50
C PRO A 100 -39.49 -8.82 19.17
N LEU A 101 -38.59 -9.80 19.01
CA LEU A 101 -38.95 -11.10 18.46
C LEU A 101 -37.74 -12.04 18.39
N ALA A 102 -38.04 -13.29 18.75
CA ALA A 102 -37.36 -14.50 18.35
C ALA A 102 -36.02 -14.83 19.04
N SER A 103 -36.12 -15.00 20.36
CA SER A 103 -35.35 -16.04 21.07
C SER A 103 -35.80 -17.41 20.55
N SER A 104 -34.82 -18.21 20.13
CA SER A 104 -34.96 -19.62 19.76
C SER A 104 -35.49 -20.48 20.92
N ALA A 105 -36.56 -21.24 20.63
CA ALA A 105 -37.17 -22.35 21.40
C ALA A 105 -36.14 -23.46 21.80
N PRO A 106 -36.45 -24.52 22.61
CA PRO A 106 -37.78 -25.09 22.93
C PRO A 106 -37.99 -25.66 24.38
N SER A 107 -39.19 -26.20 24.60
CA SER A 107 -39.54 -27.26 25.58
C SER A 107 -40.12 -26.88 26.95
N SER A 108 -41.46 -26.83 27.02
CA SER A 108 -42.26 -27.65 27.96
C SER A 108 -43.73 -27.69 27.54
N GLN A 109 -44.29 -28.90 27.49
CA GLN A 109 -45.62 -29.22 26.98
C GLN A 109 -46.78 -28.69 27.84
N PRO A 110 -47.99 -28.49 27.26
CA PRO A 110 -49.22 -28.19 27.99
C PRO A 110 -50.03 -29.47 28.28
N ALA A 111 -50.51 -29.61 29.50
CA ALA A 111 -51.69 -30.42 29.85
C ALA A 111 -52.62 -29.45 30.60
N GLU A 112 -53.65 -28.94 29.94
CA GLU A 112 -54.99 -29.54 29.90
C GLU A 112 -55.69 -29.47 31.27
N GLY A 113 -56.77 -28.68 31.32
CA GLY A 113 -57.94 -29.06 32.11
C GLY A 113 -58.35 -28.14 33.26
N ALA A 114 -59.58 -27.63 33.11
CA ALA A 114 -60.59 -27.54 34.15
C ALA A 114 -60.61 -26.32 35.11
N LYS A 115 -61.49 -25.38 34.75
CA LYS A 115 -62.72 -25.00 35.47
C LYS A 115 -62.68 -24.64 36.97
N HIS A 116 -63.50 -23.60 37.23
CA HIS A 116 -64.47 -23.43 38.33
C HIS A 116 -64.10 -22.54 39.52
N LYS A 117 -64.85 -21.40 39.55
CA LYS A 117 -65.61 -20.83 40.68
C LYS A 117 -64.90 -19.94 41.69
#